data_AF-A0A933AG34-F1
#
_entry.id   AF-A0A933AG34-F1
#
_cell.length_a   1.000
_cell.length_b   1.000
_cell.length_c   1.000
_cell.angle_alpha   90.00
_cell.angle_beta   90.00
_cell.angle_gamma   90.00
#
_symmetry.space_group_name_H-M   'P 1'
#
loop_
_entity.id
_entity.type
_entity.pdbx_description
1 polymer ?
#
loop_
_entity_poly.entity_id
_entity_poly.type
_entity_poly.pdbx_seq_one_letter_code
_entity_poly.pdbx_strand_id
1 'polypeptide(L)'
;MKNMLYVFLFILAFFCSIFAFAAQRVDLEKEHGKKLDKAPFYMRYKFQKTTGTDWPHSTYERRKAFLEDWYAQAARERELDDQQRKIEQEEQKAAQKMKEGKKRQQRQKLKKKLKFEREEEKEKENLKKTAEKRLRQQERELRDLRRQDRKSLR
;
A
#
# COMPACT_ATOMS: atom_id res chain seq x y z
N MET A 1 -39.48 -21.91 19.01
CA MET A 1 -39.36 -22.86 17.88
C MET A 1 -38.56 -22.32 16.69
N LYS A 2 -38.79 -21.09 16.21
CA LYS A 2 -38.04 -20.52 15.07
C LYS A 2 -36.52 -20.44 15.30
N ASN A 3 -36.06 -20.07 16.50
CA ASN A 3 -34.63 -19.94 16.80
C ASN A 3 -33.89 -21.29 16.82
N MET A 4 -34.55 -22.38 17.21
CA MET A 4 -33.95 -23.72 17.14
C MET A 4 -33.84 -24.23 15.70
N LEU A 5 -34.79 -23.87 14.83
CA LEU A 5 -34.71 -24.19 13.39
C LEU A 5 -33.51 -23.50 12.74
N TYR A 6 -33.25 -22.23 13.05
CA TYR A 6 -32.09 -21.51 12.50
C TYR A 6 -30.75 -22.08 12.97
N VAL A 7 -30.64 -22.46 14.25
CA VAL A 7 -29.43 -23.11 14.77
C VAL A 7 -29.21 -24.47 14.09
N PHE A 8 -30.27 -25.25 13.88
CA PHE A 8 -30.19 -26.54 13.20
C PHE A 8 -29.78 -26.39 11.73
N LEU A 9 -30.35 -25.42 11.01
CA LEU A 9 -29.98 -25.10 9.63
C LEU A 9 -28.54 -24.61 9.50
N PHE A 10 -28.07 -23.80 10.46
CA PHE A 10 -26.69 -23.33 10.48
C PHE A 10 -25.71 -24.48 10.71
N ILE A 11 -26.00 -25.37 11.65
CA ILE A 11 -25.19 -26.56 11.91
C ILE A 11 -25.17 -27.47 10.68
N LEU A 12 -26.32 -27.70 10.05
CA LEU A 12 -26.42 -28.51 8.83
C LEU A 12 -25.61 -27.90 7.67
N ALA A 13 -25.71 -26.59 7.47
CA ALA A 13 -24.94 -25.89 6.44
C ALA A 13 -23.42 -25.96 6.71
N PHE A 14 -23.01 -25.86 7.97
CA PHE A 14 -21.62 -26.00 8.39
C PHE A 14 -21.07 -27.42 8.15
N PHE A 15 -21.85 -28.46 8.44
CA PHE A 15 -21.46 -29.83 8.11
C PHE A 15 -21.43 -30.08 6.60
N CYS A 16 -22.38 -29.53 5.83
CA CYS A 16 -22.37 -29.62 4.37
C CYS A 16 -21.16 -28.93 3.75
N SER A 17 -20.71 -27.78 4.28
CA SER A 17 -19.53 -27.09 3.76
C SER A 17 -18.24 -27.82 4.10
N ILE A 18 -18.11 -28.39 5.31
CA ILE A 18 -16.99 -29.27 5.67
C ILE A 18 -16.97 -30.51 4.78
N PHE A 19 -18.13 -31.12 4.52
CA PHE A 19 -18.23 -32.30 3.67
C PHE A 19 -17.92 -31.97 2.20
N ALA A 20 -18.36 -30.82 1.69
CA ALA A 20 -18.02 -30.35 0.36
C ALA A 20 -16.52 -30.06 0.20
N PHE A 21 -15.89 -29.48 1.22
CA PHE A 21 -14.45 -29.26 1.26
C PHE A 21 -13.67 -30.57 1.38
N ALA A 22 -14.16 -31.52 2.18
CA ALA A 22 -13.58 -32.86 2.29
C ALA A 22 -13.81 -33.71 1.02
N ALA A 23 -14.87 -33.42 0.26
CA ALA A 23 -15.21 -34.06 -1.02
C ALA A 23 -14.51 -33.39 -2.22
N GLN A 24 -13.91 -32.21 -2.07
CA GLN A 24 -12.90 -31.67 -2.98
C GLN A 24 -11.57 -32.44 -2.86
N ARG A 25 -11.66 -33.77 -2.80
CA ARG A 25 -10.49 -34.61 -3.03
C ARG A 25 -10.05 -34.39 -4.46
N VAL A 26 -8.77 -34.08 -4.64
CA VAL A 26 -8.13 -34.15 -5.94
C VAL A 26 -8.46 -35.52 -6.51
N ASP A 27 -9.12 -35.56 -7.66
CA ASP A 27 -9.52 -36.80 -8.31
C ASP A 27 -8.28 -37.44 -8.94
N LEU A 28 -7.43 -37.97 -8.08
CA LEU A 28 -6.09 -38.47 -8.40
C LEU A 28 -6.15 -39.58 -9.45
N GLU A 29 -7.25 -40.33 -9.52
CA GLU A 29 -7.45 -41.37 -10.51
C GLU A 29 -7.72 -40.81 -11.91
N LYS A 30 -8.42 -39.66 -11.99
CA LYS A 30 -8.65 -38.95 -13.24
C LYS A 30 -7.36 -38.31 -13.76
N GLU A 31 -6.52 -37.81 -12.86
CA GLU A 31 -5.29 -37.09 -13.20
C GLU A 31 -4.09 -38.03 -13.44
N HIS A 32 -3.92 -39.07 -12.61
CA HIS A 32 -2.74 -39.97 -12.64
C HIS A 32 -3.08 -41.42 -13.00
N GLY A 33 -4.34 -41.70 -13.34
CA GLY A 33 -4.85 -43.03 -13.68
C GLY A 33 -5.18 -43.89 -12.45
N LYS A 34 -5.96 -44.96 -12.65
CA LYS A 34 -6.44 -45.87 -11.58
C LYS A 34 -5.34 -46.45 -10.67
N LYS A 35 -4.11 -46.57 -11.18
CA LYS A 35 -2.97 -47.08 -10.41
C LYS A 35 -2.00 -45.97 -9.95
N LEU A 36 -2.26 -44.71 -10.33
CA LEU A 36 -1.39 -43.55 -10.09
C LEU A 36 -0.01 -43.64 -10.80
N ASP A 37 0.13 -44.52 -11.79
CA ASP A 37 1.40 -44.73 -12.51
C ASP A 37 1.73 -43.61 -13.49
N LYS A 38 0.75 -42.75 -13.84
CA LYS A 38 0.97 -41.60 -14.73
C LYS A 38 1.52 -40.36 -14.01
N ALA A 39 1.86 -40.48 -12.72
CA ALA A 39 2.48 -39.40 -11.98
C ALA A 39 3.73 -38.87 -12.70
N PRO A 40 3.94 -37.55 -12.77
CA PRO A 40 5.14 -36.96 -13.35
C PRO A 40 6.42 -37.51 -12.70
N PHE A 41 7.52 -37.58 -13.48
CA PHE A 41 8.80 -38.09 -12.99
C PHE A 41 9.27 -37.42 -11.70
N TYR A 42 9.12 -36.09 -11.59
CA TYR A 42 9.55 -35.36 -10.39
C TYR A 42 8.81 -35.79 -9.12
N MET A 43 7.51 -36.11 -9.22
CA MET A 43 6.73 -36.58 -8.08
C MET A 43 7.19 -37.96 -7.65
N ARG A 44 7.43 -38.84 -8.63
CA ARG A 44 7.95 -40.20 -8.40
C ARG A 44 9.35 -40.18 -7.79
N TYR A 45 10.21 -39.29 -8.27
CA TYR A 45 11.55 -39.08 -7.75
C TYR A 45 11.52 -38.55 -6.30
N LYS A 46 10.67 -37.54 -6.02
CA LYS A 46 10.47 -37.06 -4.65
C LYS A 46 9.95 -38.19 -3.75
N PHE A 47 8.94 -38.94 -4.19
CA PHE A 47 8.42 -40.08 -3.45
C PHE A 47 9.50 -41.10 -3.09
N GLN A 48 10.34 -41.48 -4.05
CA GLN A 48 11.44 -42.40 -3.83
C GLN A 48 12.44 -41.83 -2.81
N LYS A 49 12.78 -40.54 -2.92
CA LYS A 49 13.65 -39.86 -1.96
C LYS A 49 13.07 -39.82 -0.54
N THR A 50 11.76 -39.62 -0.41
CA THR A 50 11.10 -39.51 0.91
C THR A 50 10.83 -40.87 1.55
N THR A 51 10.48 -41.88 0.75
CA THR A 51 10.02 -43.19 1.24
C THR A 51 11.06 -44.30 1.10
N GLY A 52 12.15 -44.06 0.37
CA GLY A 52 13.18 -45.05 0.07
C GLY A 52 12.73 -46.18 -0.86
N THR A 53 11.51 -46.09 -1.42
CA THR A 53 10.92 -47.12 -2.28
C THR A 53 10.61 -46.56 -3.66
N ASP A 54 10.96 -47.31 -4.70
CA ASP A 54 10.63 -46.93 -6.08
C ASP A 54 9.12 -46.97 -6.32
N TRP A 55 8.63 -46.01 -7.11
CA TRP A 55 7.21 -45.85 -7.42
C TRP A 55 6.50 -47.13 -7.91
N PRO A 56 7.03 -47.92 -8.88
CA PRO A 56 6.38 -49.14 -9.33
C PRO A 56 6.38 -50.27 -8.29
N HIS A 57 7.27 -50.21 -7.30
CA HIS A 57 7.40 -51.21 -6.23
C HIS A 57 6.64 -50.83 -4.95
N SER A 58 5.94 -49.70 -4.98
CA SER A 58 5.14 -49.20 -3.85
C SER A 58 3.66 -49.56 -3.98
N THR A 59 2.94 -49.53 -2.87
CA THR A 59 1.49 -49.81 -2.85
C THR A 59 0.68 -48.60 -3.33
N TYR A 60 -0.51 -48.84 -3.87
CA TYR A 60 -1.44 -47.78 -4.28
C TYR A 60 -1.72 -46.79 -3.13
N GLU A 61 -1.99 -47.30 -1.92
CA GLU A 61 -2.24 -46.45 -0.75
C GLU A 61 -1.08 -45.52 -0.42
N ARG A 62 0.17 -46.00 -0.51
CA ARG A 62 1.36 -45.15 -0.28
C ARG A 62 1.48 -44.06 -1.33
N ARG A 63 1.24 -44.38 -2.60
CA ARG A 63 1.27 -43.41 -3.69
C ARG A 63 0.16 -42.38 -3.56
N LYS A 64 -1.04 -42.82 -3.19
CA LYS A 64 -2.20 -41.96 -2.96
C LYS A 64 -1.95 -40.99 -1.82
N ALA A 65 -1.53 -41.48 -0.64
CA ALA A 65 -1.24 -40.64 0.52
C ALA A 65 -0.17 -39.59 0.20
N PHE A 66 0.91 -39.98 -0.49
CA PHE A 66 1.95 -39.03 -0.91
C PHE A 66 1.42 -37.95 -1.85
N LEU A 67 0.59 -38.31 -2.83
CA LEU A 67 0.01 -37.32 -3.75
C LEU A 67 -0.97 -36.40 -3.02
N GLU A 68 -1.84 -36.93 -2.15
CA GLU A 68 -2.74 -36.11 -1.32
C GLU A 68 -1.95 -35.09 -0.49
N ASP A 69 -0.87 -35.51 0.18
CA ASP A 69 0.02 -34.62 0.94
C ASP A 69 0.74 -33.61 0.04
N TRP A 70 1.20 -34.04 -1.13
CA TRP A 70 1.88 -33.18 -2.08
C TRP A 70 0.99 -32.02 -2.54
N TYR A 71 -0.25 -32.32 -2.94
CA TYR A 71 -1.20 -31.31 -3.37
C TYR A 71 -1.64 -30.43 -2.20
N ALA A 72 -1.80 -30.99 -1.00
CA ALA A 72 -2.10 -30.21 0.20
C ALA A 72 -0.98 -29.21 0.54
N GLN A 73 0.28 -29.62 0.41
CA GLN A 73 1.44 -28.73 0.60
C GLN A 73 1.49 -27.65 -0.48
N ALA A 74 1.30 -28.00 -1.75
CA ALA A 74 1.29 -27.05 -2.85
C ALA A 74 0.16 -26.00 -2.70
N ALA A 75 -1.01 -26.40 -2.19
CA ALA A 75 -2.10 -25.47 -1.89
C ALA A 75 -1.72 -24.47 -0.78
N ARG A 76 -1.10 -24.95 0.32
CA ARG A 76 -0.63 -24.09 1.42
C ARG A 76 0.47 -23.13 0.97
N GLU A 77 1.42 -23.60 0.16
CA GLU A 77 2.48 -22.72 -0.39
C GLU A 77 1.90 -21.61 -1.26
N ARG A 78 0.88 -21.90 -2.08
CA ARG A 78 0.17 -20.88 -2.86
C ARG A 78 -0.54 -19.86 -1.97
N GLU A 79 -1.22 -20.33 -0.92
CA GLU A 79 -1.87 -19.43 0.04
C GLU A 79 -0.87 -18.51 0.75
N LEU A 80 0.29 -19.04 1.14
CA LEU A 80 1.36 -18.24 1.74
C LEU A 80 1.96 -17.23 0.76
N ASP A 81 2.20 -17.61 -0.50
CA ASP A 81 2.67 -16.69 -1.55
C ASP A 81 1.63 -15.58 -1.82
N ASP A 82 0.35 -15.92 -1.87
CA ASP A 82 -0.73 -14.93 -2.04
C ASP A 82 -0.84 -13.98 -0.84
N GLN A 83 -0.65 -14.47 0.39
CA GLN A 83 -0.58 -13.63 1.59
C GLN A 83 0.63 -12.70 1.55
N GLN A 84 1.81 -13.22 1.19
CA GLN A 84 3.03 -12.44 1.09
C GLN A 84 2.90 -11.32 0.05
N ARG A 85 2.33 -11.63 -1.13
CA ARG A 85 2.05 -10.62 -2.17
C ARG A 85 1.08 -9.54 -1.70
N LYS A 86 0.06 -9.90 -0.91
CA LYS A 86 -0.85 -8.91 -0.32
C LYS A 86 -0.13 -7.97 0.62
N ILE A 87 0.73 -8.51 1.50
CA ILE A 87 1.53 -7.70 2.43
C ILE A 87 2.45 -6.76 1.67
N GLU A 88 3.20 -7.25 0.67
CA GLU A 88 4.09 -6.42 -0.14
C GLU A 88 3.35 -5.30 -0.89
N GLN A 89 2.15 -5.60 -1.43
CA GLN A 89 1.32 -4.58 -2.07
C GLN A 89 0.83 -3.52 -1.09
N GLU A 90 0.48 -3.90 0.14
CA GLU A 90 0.06 -2.97 1.18
C GLU A 90 1.23 -2.08 1.64
N GLU A 91 2.42 -2.65 1.83
CA GLU A 91 3.64 -1.91 2.17
C GLU A 91 4.01 -0.91 1.07
N GLN A 92 3.95 -1.31 -0.20
CA GLN A 92 4.20 -0.41 -1.33
C GLN A 92 3.20 0.76 -1.38
N LYS A 93 1.90 0.46 -1.19
CA LYS A 93 0.85 1.49 -1.12
C LYS A 93 1.07 2.45 0.05
N ALA A 94 1.44 1.93 1.23
CA ALA A 94 1.73 2.74 2.41
C ALA A 94 2.96 3.65 2.18
N ALA A 95 4.04 3.09 1.62
CA ALA A 95 5.25 3.84 1.29
C ALA A 95 4.98 4.96 0.26
N GLN A 96 4.14 4.69 -0.75
CA GLN A 96 3.76 5.69 -1.73
C GLN A 96 2.94 6.82 -1.10
N LYS A 97 1.92 6.50 -0.29
CA LYS A 97 1.13 7.50 0.45
C LYS A 97 2.00 8.36 1.35
N MET A 98 2.97 7.77 2.04
CA MET A 98 3.93 8.50 2.90
C MET A 98 4.81 9.45 2.07
N LYS A 99 5.33 9.01 0.93
CA LYS A 99 6.11 9.85 0.01
C LYS A 99 5.27 11.03 -0.51
N GLU A 100 4.03 10.79 -0.90
CA GLU A 100 3.11 11.84 -1.37
C GLU A 100 2.74 12.82 -0.25
N GLY A 101 2.48 12.34 0.96
CA GLY A 101 2.23 13.16 2.14
C GLY A 101 3.38 14.12 2.44
N LYS A 102 4.62 13.61 2.43
CA LYS A 102 5.84 14.43 2.60
C LYS A 102 5.98 15.49 1.50
N LYS A 103 5.76 15.14 0.24
CA LYS A 103 5.79 16.08 -0.90
C LYS A 103 4.74 17.20 -0.76
N ARG A 104 3.51 16.85 -0.33
CA ARG A 104 2.44 17.83 -0.10
C ARG A 104 2.81 18.81 1.02
N GLN A 105 3.33 18.32 2.14
CA GLN A 105 3.79 19.17 3.24
C GLN A 105 4.93 20.11 2.81
N GLN A 106 5.91 19.61 2.05
CA GLN A 106 7.00 20.44 1.52
C GLN A 106 6.48 21.54 0.58
N ARG A 107 5.56 21.21 -0.34
CA ARG A 107 4.91 22.22 -1.21
C ARG A 107 4.16 23.28 -0.42
N GLN A 108 3.45 22.90 0.64
CA GLN A 108 2.75 23.87 1.49
C GLN A 108 3.72 24.80 2.23
N LYS A 109 4.82 24.27 2.76
CA LYS A 109 5.88 25.08 3.39
C LYS A 109 6.48 26.10 2.40
N LEU A 110 6.81 25.65 1.19
CA LEU A 110 7.31 26.52 0.11
C LEU A 110 6.30 27.61 -0.26
N LYS A 111 5.02 27.25 -0.43
CA LYS A 111 3.97 28.23 -0.75
C LYS A 111 3.80 29.29 0.34
N LYS A 112 3.85 28.88 1.62
CA LYS A 112 3.81 29.82 2.75
C LYS A 112 5.02 30.76 2.73
N LYS A 113 6.22 30.22 2.49
CA LYS A 113 7.45 31.02 2.41
C LYS A 113 7.38 32.05 1.28
N LEU A 114 6.96 31.64 0.08
CA LEU A 114 6.78 32.55 -1.06
C LEU A 114 5.72 33.63 -0.80
N LYS A 115 4.64 33.32 -0.08
CA LYS A 115 3.63 34.32 0.30
C LYS A 115 4.21 35.34 1.27
N PHE A 116 4.97 34.88 2.25
CA PHE A 116 5.65 35.73 3.22
C PHE A 116 6.69 36.64 2.54
N GLU A 117 7.55 36.11 1.68
CA GLU A 117 8.55 36.88 0.93
C GLU A 117 7.88 37.98 0.08
N ARG A 118 6.74 37.68 -0.57
CA ARG A 118 5.95 38.69 -1.32
C ARG A 118 5.30 39.75 -0.44
N GLU A 119 4.85 39.39 0.76
CA GLU A 119 4.28 40.36 1.71
C GLU A 119 5.38 41.28 2.25
N GLU A 120 6.56 40.73 2.55
CA GLU A 120 7.74 41.49 2.97
C GLU A 120 8.23 42.46 1.88
N GLU A 121 8.23 42.03 0.61
CA GLU A 121 8.56 42.92 -0.52
C GLU A 121 7.56 44.08 -0.65
N LYS A 122 6.27 43.81 -0.53
CA LYS A 122 5.24 44.86 -0.56
C LYS A 122 5.38 45.85 0.59
N GLU A 123 5.69 45.35 1.79
CA GLU A 123 5.93 46.19 2.95
C GLU A 123 7.16 47.10 2.74
N LYS A 124 8.28 46.54 2.25
CA LYS A 124 9.47 47.31 1.88
C LYS A 124 9.17 48.35 0.81
N GLU A 125 8.38 48.02 -0.20
CA GLU A 125 7.99 48.97 -1.25
C GLU A 125 7.12 50.11 -0.70
N ASN A 126 6.17 49.80 0.18
CA ASN A 126 5.33 50.79 0.85
C ASN A 126 6.15 51.70 1.78
N LEU A 127 7.11 51.15 2.51
CA LEU A 127 8.05 51.91 3.35
C LEU A 127 8.88 52.87 2.48
N LYS A 128 9.42 52.40 1.35
CA LYS A 128 10.16 53.25 0.40
C LYS A 128 9.29 54.40 -0.13
N LYS A 129 8.06 54.12 -0.59
CA LYS A 129 7.12 55.14 -1.06
C LYS A 129 6.77 56.16 0.02
N THR A 130 6.60 55.70 1.26
CA THR A 130 6.29 56.56 2.40
C THR A 130 7.47 57.46 2.78
N ALA A 131 8.69 56.90 2.79
CA ALA A 131 9.91 57.65 3.03
C ALA A 131 10.15 58.72 1.95
N GLU A 132 9.94 58.37 0.68
CA GLU A 132 10.07 59.31 -0.44
C GLU A 132 9.06 60.46 -0.36
N LYS A 133 7.80 60.18 0.00
CA LYS A 133 6.79 61.23 0.24
C LYS A 133 7.21 62.17 1.38
N ARG A 134 7.71 61.63 2.48
CA ARG A 134 8.19 62.43 3.63
C ARG A 134 9.38 63.31 3.24
N LEU A 135 10.34 62.78 2.50
CA LEU A 135 11.48 63.55 2.00
C LEU A 135 11.03 64.70 1.10
N ARG A 136 10.13 64.45 0.15
CA ARG A 136 9.57 65.51 -0.71
C ARG A 136 8.81 66.58 0.08
N GLN A 137 8.16 66.20 1.18
CA GLN A 137 7.48 67.15 2.05
C GLN A 137 8.49 68.01 2.83
N GLN A 138 9.51 67.40 3.44
CA GLN A 138 10.59 68.13 4.12
C GLN A 138 11.35 69.08 3.19
N GLU A 139 11.60 68.66 1.94
CA GLU A 139 12.22 69.53 0.94
C GLU A 139 11.36 70.75 0.58
N ARG A 140 10.03 70.61 0.57
CA ARG A 140 9.10 71.73 0.33
C ARG A 140 9.13 72.70 1.51
N GLU A 141 9.01 72.18 2.73
CA GLU A 141 9.07 72.99 3.96
C GLU A 141 10.40 73.76 4.07
N LEU A 142 11.54 73.12 3.77
CA LEU A 142 12.85 73.78 3.71
C LEU A 142 12.92 74.88 2.63
N ARG A 143 12.33 74.68 1.45
CA ARG A 143 12.27 75.70 0.41
C ARG A 143 11.41 76.90 0.83
N ASP A 144 10.29 76.64 1.48
CA ASP A 144 9.38 77.68 1.95
C ASP A 144 10.00 78.51 3.07
N LEU A 145 10.69 77.87 4.03
CA LEU A 145 11.49 78.55 5.06
C LEU A 145 12.57 79.45 4.43
N ARG A 146 13.36 78.93 3.47
CA ARG A 146 14.37 79.74 2.76
C ARG A 146 13.78 80.92 1.99
N ARG A 147 12.53 80.81 1.50
CA ARG A 147 11.82 81.91 0.84
C ARG A 147 11.31 82.95 1.84
N GLN A 148 10.89 82.55 3.03
CA GLN A 148 10.50 83.45 4.10
C GLN A 148 11.70 84.24 4.65
N ASP A 149 12.84 83.59 4.91
CA ASP A 149 14.06 84.28 5.36
C ASP A 149 14.59 85.30 4.34
N ARG A 150 14.47 85.01 3.04
CA ARG A 150 14.80 85.99 1.98
C ARG A 150 13.86 87.19 1.92
N LYS A 151 12.62 87.05 2.42
CA LYS A 151 11.65 88.14 2.47
C LYS A 151 11.79 88.99 3.73
N SER A 152 12.28 88.43 4.84
CA SER A 152 12.53 89.18 6.08
C SER A 152 13.83 90.00 6.07
N LEU A 153 14.74 89.73 5.12
CA LEU A 153 15.97 90.49 4.88
C LEU A 153 15.81 91.66 3.88
N ARG A 154 14.58 91.96 3.44
CA ARG A 154 14.21 93.15 2.65
C ARG A 154 13.31 94.05 3.47
#